data_AF-A0A7K4C365-F1
#
_entry.id   AF-A0A7K4C365-F1
#
_cell.length_a   1.000
_cell.length_b   1.000
_cell.length_c   1.000
_cell.angle_alpha   90.00
_cell.angle_beta   90.00
_cell.angle_gamma   90.00
#
_symmetry.space_group_name_H-M   'P 1'
#
loop_
_entity.id
_entity.type
_entity.pdbx_description
1 polymer ?
#
loop_
_entity_poly.entity_id
_entity_poly.type
_entity_poly.pdbx_seq_one_letter_code
_entity_poly.pdbx_strand_id
1 'polypeptide(L)'
;MTNEKEGDYCTICGGIKPEAIKIKTVLVDGKATGIDQLEMIIDGVRKLHLADDAAIRKELLRRAGAFNYIPTKKKEAYGDALMREYKAAPE
;
A
#
# COMPACT_ATOMS: atom_id res chain seq x y z
N MET A 1 15.41 -27.51 -16.41
CA MET A 1 15.75 -26.69 -15.23
C MET A 1 15.65 -25.23 -15.64
N THR A 2 14.43 -24.68 -15.71
CA THR A 2 14.24 -23.25 -15.99
C THR A 2 14.59 -22.49 -14.72
N ASN A 3 15.59 -21.61 -14.79
CA ASN A 3 15.98 -20.74 -13.69
C ASN A 3 14.87 -19.70 -13.48
N GLU A 4 13.86 -20.03 -12.67
CA GLU A 4 12.70 -19.18 -12.33
C GLU A 4 13.05 -18.00 -11.40
N LYS A 5 14.29 -17.48 -11.43
CA LYS A 5 14.80 -16.52 -10.44
C LYS A 5 15.58 -15.33 -11.03
N GLU A 6 15.19 -14.80 -12.18
CA GLU A 6 15.62 -13.45 -12.56
C GLU A 6 14.39 -12.55 -12.60
N GLY A 7 14.29 -11.66 -11.61
CA GLY A 7 13.25 -10.62 -11.58
C GLY A 7 13.32 -9.74 -12.83
N ASP A 8 12.23 -9.02 -13.11
CA ASP A 8 12.16 -8.13 -14.27
C ASP A 8 12.95 -6.83 -14.02
N TYR A 9 14.26 -6.90 -14.24
CA TYR A 9 15.19 -5.81 -13.99
C TYR A 9 15.46 -4.99 -15.27
N CYS A 10 15.77 -3.72 -15.09
CA CYS A 10 16.22 -2.81 -16.12
C CYS A 10 17.54 -3.30 -16.70
N THR A 11 17.60 -3.52 -18.01
CA THR A 11 18.79 -4.01 -18.71
C THR A 11 19.93 -2.99 -18.77
N ILE A 12 19.66 -1.71 -18.43
CA ILE A 12 20.64 -0.62 -18.46
C ILE A 12 21.35 -0.49 -17.10
N CYS A 13 20.60 -0.43 -16.00
CA CYS A 13 21.15 -0.16 -14.67
C CYS A 13 21.01 -1.32 -13.67
N GLY A 14 20.33 -2.42 -14.03
CA GLY A 14 20.07 -3.55 -13.14
C GLY A 14 19.04 -3.28 -12.03
N GLY A 15 18.44 -2.09 -11.98
CA GLY A 15 17.38 -1.75 -11.02
C GLY A 15 16.03 -2.35 -11.39
N ILE A 16 15.04 -2.26 -10.50
CA ILE A 16 13.64 -2.62 -10.82
C ILE A 16 13.12 -1.66 -11.90
N LYS A 17 12.43 -2.20 -12.92
CA LYS A 17 11.81 -1.37 -13.97
C LYS A 17 10.77 -0.41 -13.36
N PRO A 18 10.79 0.90 -13.72
CA PRO A 18 9.86 1.87 -13.17
C PRO A 18 8.38 1.49 -13.30
N GLU A 19 8.01 0.80 -14.39
CA GLU A 19 6.64 0.38 -14.67
C GLU A 19 6.12 -0.70 -13.70
N ALA A 20 7.04 -1.43 -13.04
CA ALA A 20 6.70 -2.41 -12.03
C ALA A 20 6.46 -1.79 -10.64
N ILE A 21 6.81 -0.50 -10.45
CA ILE A 21 6.71 0.20 -9.16
C ILE A 21 5.29 0.72 -8.98
N LYS A 22 4.54 0.15 -8.03
CA LYS A 22 3.12 0.49 -7.76
C LYS A 22 2.96 1.42 -6.56
N ILE A 23 3.82 2.43 -6.44
CA ILE A 23 3.79 3.39 -5.32
C ILE A 23 2.77 4.49 -5.61
N LYS A 24 1.85 4.73 -4.67
CA LYS A 24 0.93 5.87 -4.69
C LYS A 24 1.33 6.89 -3.64
N THR A 25 1.29 8.17 -4.02
CA THR A 25 1.52 9.27 -3.07
C THR A 25 0.21 9.66 -2.38
N VAL A 26 0.22 9.65 -1.05
CA VAL A 26 -0.92 10.06 -0.20
C VAL A 26 -0.46 11.10 0.82
N LEU A 27 -1.38 11.85 1.40
CA LEU A 27 -1.07 12.83 2.45
C LEU A 27 -1.21 12.20 3.83
N VAL A 28 -0.11 11.88 4.50
CA VAL A 28 -0.11 11.47 5.91
C VAL A 28 0.24 12.68 6.76
N ASP A 29 -0.69 13.16 7.59
CA ASP A 29 -0.45 14.32 8.47
C ASP A 29 0.07 15.55 7.69
N GLY A 30 -0.56 15.81 6.53
CA GLY A 30 -0.17 16.89 5.61
C GLY A 30 1.11 16.65 4.80
N LYS A 31 1.81 15.52 4.98
CA LYS A 31 3.06 15.21 4.27
C LYS A 31 2.83 14.19 3.16
N ALA A 32 3.35 14.49 1.96
CA ALA A 32 3.37 13.56 0.85
C ALA A 32 4.19 12.31 1.22
N THR A 33 3.55 11.15 1.19
CA THR A 33 4.12 9.87 1.59
C THR A 33 3.81 8.84 0.50
N GLY A 34 4.83 8.16 0.00
CA GLY A 34 4.65 7.02 -0.90
C GLY A 34 4.19 5.79 -0.13
N ILE A 35 3.13 5.16 -0.60
CA ILE A 35 2.62 3.87 -0.11
C ILE A 35 2.72 2.86 -1.23
N ASP A 36 3.55 1.84 -1.04
CA ASP A 36 3.66 0.70 -1.95
C ASP A 36 2.42 -0.19 -1.85
N GLN A 37 1.99 -0.72 -3.01
CA GLN A 37 0.86 -1.63 -3.18
C GLN A 37 -0.50 -1.10 -2.70
N LEU A 38 -0.71 0.22 -2.60
CA LEU A 38 -1.92 0.79 -2.00
C LEU A 38 -3.22 0.30 -2.64
N GLU A 39 -3.30 0.27 -3.97
CA GLU A 39 -4.50 -0.20 -4.70
C GLU A 39 -4.79 -1.68 -4.40
N MET A 40 -3.76 -2.54 -4.49
CA MET A 40 -3.88 -3.97 -4.17
C MET A 40 -4.32 -4.19 -2.71
N ILE A 41 -3.82 -3.38 -1.78
CA ILE A 41 -4.23 -3.42 -0.38
C ILE A 41 -5.72 -3.06 -0.24
N ILE A 42 -6.16 -1.93 -0.82
CA ILE A 42 -7.56 -1.46 -0.76
C ILE A 42 -8.50 -2.51 -1.34
N ASP A 43 -8.25 -3.00 -2.55
CA ASP A 43 -9.06 -4.03 -3.20
C ASP A 43 -9.15 -5.29 -2.35
N GLY A 44 -8.01 -5.69 -1.77
CA GLY A 44 -7.94 -6.85 -0.91
C GLY A 44 -8.71 -6.70 0.40
N VAL A 45 -8.84 -5.48 0.95
CA VAL A 45 -9.66 -5.21 2.14
C VAL A 45 -11.14 -5.17 1.79
N ARG A 46 -11.53 -4.58 0.65
CA ARG A 46 -12.93 -4.53 0.20
C ARG A 46 -13.54 -5.92 0.05
N LYS A 47 -12.78 -6.86 -0.50
CA LYS A 47 -13.17 -8.27 -0.67
C LYS A 47 -13.44 -9.02 0.64
N LEU A 48 -13.04 -8.46 1.79
CA LEU A 48 -13.33 -9.06 3.09
C LEU A 48 -14.72 -8.72 3.63
N HIS A 49 -15.40 -7.71 3.05
CA HIS A 49 -16.72 -7.26 3.50
C HIS A 49 -16.80 -7.02 5.02
N LEU A 50 -15.79 -6.32 5.56
CA LEU A 50 -15.69 -6.05 6.99
C LEU A 50 -16.85 -5.15 7.46
N ALA A 51 -17.31 -5.41 8.69
CA ALA A 51 -18.58 -4.86 9.19
C ALA A 51 -18.53 -3.36 9.52
N ASP A 52 -17.37 -2.81 9.85
CA ASP A 52 -17.25 -1.42 10.31
C ASP A 52 -15.89 -0.77 9.95
N ASP A 53 -15.87 0.56 10.03
CA ASP A 53 -14.70 1.39 9.74
C ASP A 53 -13.49 1.05 10.61
N ALA A 54 -13.68 0.60 11.85
CA ALA A 54 -12.58 0.27 12.75
C ALA A 54 -11.89 -1.03 12.32
N ALA A 55 -12.66 -2.04 11.90
CA ALA A 55 -12.16 -3.28 11.32
C ALA A 55 -11.43 -3.02 10.00
N ILE A 56 -11.99 -2.19 9.13
CA ILE A 56 -11.37 -1.77 7.86
C ILE A 56 -10.03 -1.08 8.13
N ARG A 57 -10.01 -0.06 9.00
CA ARG A 57 -8.79 0.68 9.36
C ARG A 57 -7.71 -0.24 9.92
N LYS A 58 -8.09 -1.17 10.80
CA LYS A 58 -7.17 -2.15 11.39
C LYS A 58 -6.54 -3.03 10.32
N GLU A 59 -7.33 -3.52 9.36
CA GLU A 59 -6.84 -4.38 8.30
C GLU A 59 -5.98 -3.62 7.28
N LEU A 60 -6.37 -2.39 6.91
CA LEU A 60 -5.57 -1.50 6.07
C LEU A 60 -4.19 -1.26 6.68
N LEU A 61 -4.13 -0.89 7.98
CA LEU A 61 -2.87 -0.70 8.68
C LEU A 61 -2.03 -1.98 8.75
N ARG A 62 -2.66 -3.14 8.97
CA ARG A 62 -1.97 -4.43 9.01
C ARG A 62 -1.31 -4.76 7.67
N ARG A 63 -2.03 -4.60 6.57
CA ARG A 63 -1.52 -4.90 5.21
C ARG A 63 -0.52 -3.85 4.74
N ALA A 64 -0.81 -2.56 4.93
CA ALA A 64 0.12 -1.49 4.59
C ALA A 64 1.45 -1.65 5.34
N GLY A 65 1.40 -2.00 6.64
CA GLY A 65 2.59 -2.25 7.45
C GLY A 65 3.42 -3.48 7.05
N ALA A 66 2.89 -4.37 6.21
CA ALA A 66 3.66 -5.50 5.68
C ALA A 66 4.58 -5.10 4.51
N PHE A 67 4.22 -4.04 3.78
CA PHE A 67 4.98 -3.53 2.62
C PHE A 67 5.68 -2.20 2.91
N ASN A 68 5.20 -1.45 3.90
CA ASN A 68 5.61 -0.09 4.20
C ASN A 68 6.03 0.06 5.66
N TYR A 69 7.02 0.90 5.92
CA TYR A 69 7.35 1.30 7.29
C TYR A 69 6.31 2.29 7.84
N ILE A 70 5.61 1.90 8.90
CA ILE A 70 4.67 2.77 9.63
C ILE A 70 5.23 3.03 11.03
N PRO A 71 5.73 4.25 11.32
CA PRO A 71 6.21 4.59 12.65
C PRO A 71 5.10 4.44 13.69
N THR A 72 5.38 3.78 14.82
CA THR A 72 4.39 3.55 15.89
C THR A 72 3.71 4.84 16.34
N LYS A 73 4.47 5.94 16.47
CA LYS A 73 3.96 7.28 16.87
C LYS A 73 3.04 7.94 15.82
N LYS A 74 3.04 7.45 14.58
CA LYS A 74 2.25 7.99 13.47
C LYS A 74 1.17 7.02 12.98
N LYS A 75 0.98 5.89 13.67
CA LYS A 75 0.02 4.85 13.27
C LYS A 75 -1.39 5.38 13.05
N GLU A 76 -1.85 6.30 13.91
CA GLU A 76 -3.17 6.93 13.76
C GLU A 76 -3.26 7.77 12.48
N ALA A 77 -2.28 8.65 12.24
CA ALA A 77 -2.23 9.47 11.03
C ALA A 77 -2.19 8.63 9.73
N TYR A 78 -1.47 7.50 9.75
CA TYR A 78 -1.49 6.54 8.64
C TYR A 78 -2.86 5.89 8.49
N GLY A 79 -3.50 5.50 9.58
CA GLY A 79 -4.84 4.92 9.56
C GLY A 79 -5.86 5.88 8.93
N ASP A 80 -5.79 7.15 9.27
CA ASP A 80 -6.70 8.18 8.74
C ASP A 80 -6.45 8.43 7.25
N ALA A 81 -5.18 8.49 6.85
CA ALA A 81 -4.81 8.63 5.44
C ALA A 81 -5.30 7.42 4.63
N LEU A 82 -5.03 6.19 5.07
CA LEU A 82 -5.45 4.97 4.40
C LEU A 82 -6.97 4.85 4.31
N MET A 83 -7.70 5.24 5.36
CA MET A 83 -9.17 5.25 5.34
C MET A 83 -9.73 6.24 4.33
N ARG A 84 -9.12 7.43 4.19
CA ARG A 84 -9.53 8.40 3.17
C ARG A 84 -9.33 7.83 1.76
N GLU A 85 -8.18 7.21 1.48
CA GLU A 85 -7.93 6.58 0.18
C GLU A 85 -8.89 5.43 -0.08
N TYR A 86 -9.14 4.57 0.93
CA TYR A 86 -10.11 3.48 0.83
C TYR A 86 -11.52 3.96 0.49
N LYS A 87 -11.97 5.08 1.08
CA LYS A 87 -13.29 5.68 0.82
C LYS A 87 -13.36 6.43 -0.51
N ALA A 88 -12.24 6.97 -0.99
CA ALA A 88 -12.17 7.71 -2.25
C ALA A 88 -12.02 6.80 -3.48
N ALA A 89 -11.50 5.58 -3.31
CA ALA A 89 -11.35 4.63 -4.40
C ALA A 89 -12.73 4.23 -4.99
N PRO A 90 -12.88 4.13 -6.31
CA PRO A 90 -14.11 3.61 -6.92
C PRO A 90 -14.26 2.12 -6.60
N GLU A 91 -15.49 1.63 -6.41
CA GLU A 91 -15.83 0.20 -6.21
C GLU A 91 -15.46 -0.71 -7.39
#